data_AF-A0A562WH73-F1
#
_entry.id   AF-A0A562WH73-F1
#
_cell.length_a   1.000
_cell.length_b   1.000
_cell.length_c   1.000
_cell.angle_alpha   90.00
_cell.angle_beta   90.00
_cell.angle_gamma   90.00
#
_symmetry.space_group_name_H-M   'P 1'
#
loop_
_entity.id
_entity.type
_entity.pdbx_description
1 polymer ?
#
loop_
_entity_poly.entity_id
_entity_poly.type
_entity_poly.pdbx_seq_one_letter_code
_entity_poly.pdbx_strand_id
1 'polypeptide(L)'
;MSLAVCADVGSTWTKVAVVDLDGGLLVGSAAAPTTVGTDVLHGLDAAVAAATAGVGGGGDVPWYVCSSAGGGLRLAVVGYEPLVTAQAGRRVGLSAGAHVVHVAAGRLGGADVSALRAARPDVVLLVGGTDGGDADTLTHNATRLARARWRVPVVLAGNADVRDGVRALLAGAGVPVTAAENVLPRIGVLAPSSARAAIREVFLRHVIGGKRLSRGPRFARLVRAATPDAVLTGVEVLADTVGGDLVVVDVGGATTDVYSVLTPDERADGPAREVAGSLWRARTVEGDLGMRWSAPGVVRAAVEERLLDGVGAEELSAAAAVRAADPGFLPSTGAQRAAEGRIAALAATVAVRRHARGAATGERAGRDLRDVRLLVGSGGVLRHAAAGEAAGVLAAVLTDHAGGWAVPRAARAVVDGAYVLAAAGLLAGEHPQVARAVLGRHLIVD
;
A
#
# COMPACT_ATOMS: atom_id res chain seq x y z
N MET A 1 -10.09 -16.98 -28.01
CA MET A 1 -10.05 -15.91 -27.00
C MET A 1 -9.51 -16.52 -25.73
N SER A 2 -8.23 -16.27 -25.47
CA SER A 2 -7.58 -16.60 -24.21
C SER A 2 -7.96 -15.55 -23.17
N LEU A 3 -8.51 -15.96 -22.03
CA LEU A 3 -9.01 -15.04 -21.00
C LEU A 3 -8.17 -15.13 -19.73
N ALA A 4 -8.16 -14.06 -18.94
CA ALA A 4 -7.65 -14.05 -17.57
C ALA A 4 -8.63 -13.34 -16.63
N VAL A 5 -8.81 -13.89 -15.44
CA VAL A 5 -9.55 -13.25 -14.34
C VAL A 5 -8.55 -12.54 -13.45
N CYS A 6 -8.63 -11.21 -13.39
CA CYS A 6 -7.87 -10.39 -12.47
C CYS A 6 -8.78 -9.93 -11.32
N ALA A 7 -8.46 -10.31 -10.09
CA ALA A 7 -9.28 -10.01 -8.92
C ALA A 7 -8.50 -9.24 -7.86
N ASP A 8 -9.10 -8.16 -7.36
CA ASP A 8 -8.65 -7.40 -6.19
C ASP A 8 -9.63 -7.65 -5.03
N VAL A 9 -9.17 -8.37 -4.00
CA VAL A 9 -9.93 -8.56 -2.76
C VAL A 9 -9.62 -7.40 -1.79
N GLY A 10 -10.36 -6.30 -1.94
CA GLY A 10 -10.19 -5.10 -1.12
C GLY A 10 -10.77 -5.23 0.30
N SER A 11 -10.64 -4.17 1.10
CA SER A 11 -11.19 -4.13 2.48
C SER A 11 -12.72 -4.05 2.55
N THR A 12 -13.37 -3.57 1.48
CA THR A 12 -14.81 -3.30 1.43
C THR A 12 -15.47 -3.98 0.22
N TRP A 13 -14.80 -3.94 -0.93
CA TRP A 13 -15.28 -4.52 -2.18
C TRP A 13 -14.22 -5.40 -2.82
N THR A 14 -14.66 -6.57 -3.29
CA THR A 14 -13.88 -7.43 -4.18
C THR A 14 -14.22 -7.05 -5.61
N LYS A 15 -13.22 -6.67 -6.40
CA LYS A 15 -13.37 -6.18 -7.78
C LYS A 15 -12.71 -7.15 -8.74
N VAL A 16 -13.39 -7.46 -9.84
CA VAL A 16 -12.93 -8.41 -10.85
C VAL A 16 -12.96 -7.77 -12.22
N ALA A 17 -11.88 -7.95 -12.97
CA ALA A 17 -11.74 -7.64 -14.38
C ALA A 17 -11.43 -8.93 -15.15
N VAL A 18 -12.13 -9.17 -16.24
CA VAL A 18 -11.88 -10.27 -17.17
C VAL A 18 -11.21 -9.67 -18.41
N VAL A 19 -9.99 -10.11 -18.69
CA VAL A 19 -9.15 -9.55 -19.76
C VAL A 19 -8.94 -10.60 -20.84
N ASP A 20 -9.18 -10.20 -22.09
CA ASP A 20 -8.76 -10.94 -23.28
C ASP A 20 -7.24 -10.77 -23.46
N LEU A 21 -6.51 -11.87 -23.33
CA LEU A 21 -5.06 -11.92 -23.45
C LEU A 21 -4.59 -11.85 -24.91
N ASP A 22 -5.46 -12.17 -25.88
CA ASP A 22 -5.10 -12.08 -27.29
C ASP A 22 -5.16 -10.61 -27.76
N GLY A 23 -6.23 -9.90 -27.38
CA GLY A 23 -6.50 -8.53 -27.83
C GLY A 23 -6.16 -7.42 -26.84
N GLY A 24 -5.90 -7.73 -25.56
CA GLY A 24 -5.69 -6.73 -24.50
C GLY A 24 -6.95 -5.96 -24.09
N LEU A 25 -8.12 -6.60 -24.19
CA LEU A 25 -9.43 -5.97 -23.99
C LEU A 25 -10.02 -6.35 -22.63
N LEU A 26 -10.61 -5.39 -21.93
CA LEU A 26 -11.52 -5.67 -20.82
C LEU A 26 -12.85 -6.20 -21.39
N VAL A 27 -13.13 -7.48 -21.21
CA VAL A 27 -14.33 -8.16 -21.76
C VAL A 27 -15.42 -8.39 -20.73
N GLY A 28 -15.11 -8.19 -19.45
CA GLY A 28 -16.07 -8.28 -18.35
C GLY A 28 -15.53 -7.60 -17.10
N SER A 29 -16.41 -7.06 -16.28
CA SER A 29 -16.04 -6.58 -14.95
C SER A 29 -17.22 -6.67 -14.00
N ALA A 30 -16.95 -6.93 -12.73
CA ALA A 30 -17.96 -6.89 -11.68
C ALA A 30 -17.31 -6.58 -10.33
N ALA A 31 -18.13 -6.24 -9.35
CA ALA A 31 -17.71 -6.12 -7.97
C ALA A 31 -18.77 -6.71 -7.03
N ALA A 32 -18.32 -7.25 -5.91
CA ALA A 32 -19.18 -7.74 -4.83
C ALA A 32 -18.64 -7.26 -3.47
N PRO A 33 -19.48 -7.10 -2.44
CA PRO A 33 -19.00 -6.79 -1.10
C PRO A 33 -17.98 -7.83 -0.61
N THR A 34 -16.88 -7.38 0.00
CA THR A 34 -15.88 -8.29 0.55
C THR A 34 -16.41 -8.95 1.82
N THR A 35 -16.37 -10.27 1.85
CA THR A 35 -16.93 -11.11 2.93
C THR A 35 -15.92 -11.40 4.05
N VAL A 36 -15.18 -10.38 4.52
CA VAL A 36 -14.15 -10.51 5.59
C VAL A 36 -14.73 -11.08 6.89
N GLY A 37 -16.01 -10.78 7.20
CA GLY A 37 -16.69 -11.29 8.39
C GLY A 37 -17.07 -12.77 8.34
N THR A 38 -16.98 -13.42 7.17
CA THR A 38 -17.31 -14.85 7.01
C THR A 38 -16.17 -15.62 6.33
N ASP A 39 -16.09 -15.59 5.01
CA ASP A 39 -14.98 -16.12 4.22
C ASP A 39 -14.85 -15.29 2.94
N VAL A 40 -13.69 -14.69 2.69
CA VAL A 40 -13.45 -13.80 1.53
C VAL A 40 -13.65 -14.50 0.19
N LEU A 41 -13.57 -15.85 0.15
CA LEU A 41 -13.84 -16.62 -1.06
C LEU A 41 -15.28 -16.47 -1.54
N HIS A 42 -16.26 -16.27 -0.65
CA HIS A 42 -17.64 -16.07 -1.08
C HIS A 42 -17.81 -14.81 -1.93
N GLY A 43 -17.26 -13.67 -1.48
CA GLY A 43 -17.28 -12.43 -2.24
C GLY A 43 -16.45 -12.51 -3.52
N LEU A 44 -15.31 -13.23 -3.48
CA LEU A 44 -14.49 -13.47 -4.68
C LEU A 44 -15.23 -14.30 -5.72
N ASP A 45 -15.78 -15.45 -5.34
CA ASP A 45 -16.50 -16.34 -6.25
C ASP A 45 -17.74 -15.65 -6.84
N ALA A 46 -18.48 -14.88 -6.04
CA ALA A 46 -19.61 -14.09 -6.52
C ALA A 46 -19.20 -13.01 -7.55
N ALA A 47 -18.12 -12.27 -7.28
CA ALA A 47 -17.62 -11.26 -8.21
C ALA A 47 -17.11 -11.87 -9.51
N VAL A 48 -16.42 -13.03 -9.45
CA VAL A 48 -15.95 -13.73 -10.66
C VAL A 48 -17.12 -14.26 -11.46
N ALA A 49 -18.12 -14.89 -10.83
CA ALA A 49 -19.32 -15.38 -11.51
C ALA A 49 -20.07 -14.24 -12.22
N ALA A 50 -20.19 -13.08 -11.57
CA ALA A 50 -20.82 -11.91 -12.18
C ALA A 50 -20.00 -11.32 -13.34
N ALA A 51 -18.67 -11.23 -13.20
CA ALA A 51 -17.79 -10.65 -14.22
C ALA A 51 -17.65 -11.55 -15.47
N THR A 52 -17.87 -12.85 -15.32
CA THR A 52 -17.79 -13.85 -16.40
C THR A 52 -19.16 -14.17 -17.00
N ALA A 53 -20.25 -13.65 -16.44
CA ALA A 53 -21.61 -13.87 -16.96
C ALA A 53 -21.73 -13.34 -18.39
N GLY A 54 -22.00 -14.24 -19.35
CA GLY A 54 -22.11 -13.90 -20.77
C GLY A 54 -20.77 -13.70 -21.50
N VAL A 55 -19.64 -13.84 -20.82
CA VAL A 55 -18.31 -13.88 -21.45
C VAL A 55 -18.09 -15.29 -21.98
N GLY A 56 -18.14 -15.49 -23.30
CA GLY A 56 -17.95 -16.80 -23.92
C GLY A 56 -16.56 -17.38 -23.62
N GLY A 57 -16.49 -18.61 -23.10
CA GLY A 57 -15.23 -19.29 -22.80
C GLY A 57 -15.41 -20.47 -21.83
N GLY A 58 -15.71 -21.66 -22.35
CA GLY A 58 -15.96 -22.88 -21.57
C GLY A 58 -14.70 -23.61 -21.08
N GLY A 59 -13.65 -22.88 -20.69
CA GLY A 59 -12.36 -23.44 -20.23
C GLY A 59 -11.98 -22.97 -18.82
N ASP A 60 -10.95 -23.59 -18.24
CA ASP A 60 -10.38 -23.20 -16.95
C ASP A 60 -9.59 -21.88 -17.13
N VAL A 61 -10.19 -20.75 -16.74
CA VAL A 61 -9.59 -19.41 -16.92
C VAL A 61 -8.61 -19.15 -15.77
N PRO A 62 -7.35 -18.75 -16.03
CA PRO A 62 -6.39 -18.46 -14.97
C PRO A 62 -6.81 -17.27 -14.09
N TRP A 63 -6.67 -17.41 -12.78
CA TRP A 63 -6.94 -16.35 -11.80
C TRP A 63 -5.64 -15.70 -11.35
N TYR A 64 -5.61 -14.38 -11.45
CA TYR A 64 -4.59 -13.50 -10.91
C TYR A 64 -5.24 -12.71 -9.78
N VAL A 65 -4.92 -13.01 -8.53
CA VAL A 65 -5.59 -12.40 -7.38
C VAL A 65 -4.60 -11.57 -6.57
N CYS A 66 -4.97 -10.34 -6.24
CA CYS A 66 -4.33 -9.55 -5.19
C CYS A 66 -5.32 -9.31 -4.03
N SER A 67 -4.80 -8.91 -2.87
CA SER A 67 -5.64 -8.65 -1.70
C SER A 67 -5.08 -7.54 -0.81
N SER A 68 -5.97 -6.73 -0.28
CA SER A 68 -5.74 -5.83 0.86
C SER A 68 -6.72 -6.08 2.01
N ALA A 69 -7.62 -7.07 1.86
CA ALA A 69 -8.47 -7.56 2.94
C ALA A 69 -7.63 -8.01 4.16
N GLY A 70 -8.12 -7.73 5.37
CA GLY A 70 -7.40 -8.01 6.62
C GLY A 70 -6.62 -6.83 7.19
N GLY A 71 -6.53 -5.71 6.46
CA GLY A 71 -5.91 -4.46 6.91
C GLY A 71 -4.44 -4.33 6.51
N GLY A 72 -3.89 -3.12 6.69
CA GLY A 72 -2.49 -2.84 6.40
C GLY A 72 -1.53 -3.54 7.38
N LEU A 73 -0.32 -3.86 6.90
CA LEU A 73 0.70 -4.55 7.69
C LEU A 73 1.16 -3.71 8.90
N ARG A 74 0.96 -4.20 10.12
CA ARG A 74 1.50 -3.58 11.34
C ARG A 74 2.90 -4.11 11.60
N LEU A 75 3.92 -3.26 11.46
CA LEU A 75 5.32 -3.63 11.65
C LEU A 75 5.86 -3.06 12.95
N ALA A 76 6.56 -3.89 13.74
CA ALA A 76 7.44 -3.41 14.79
C ALA A 76 8.90 -3.49 14.34
N VAL A 77 9.71 -2.49 14.68
CA VAL A 77 11.14 -2.47 14.37
C VAL A 77 11.93 -2.53 15.66
N VAL A 78 12.91 -3.44 15.73
CA VAL A 78 13.88 -3.49 16.83
C VAL A 78 15.27 -3.36 16.22
N GLY A 79 15.95 -2.26 16.55
CA GLY A 79 17.33 -1.99 16.11
C GLY A 79 18.37 -2.20 17.21
N TYR A 80 19.63 -1.98 16.85
CA TYR A 80 20.76 -1.90 17.77
C TYR A 80 20.86 -0.50 18.41
N GLU A 81 20.91 0.53 17.57
CA GLU A 81 21.07 1.94 17.95
C GLU A 81 19.86 2.76 17.48
N PRO A 82 19.19 3.54 18.36
CA PRO A 82 17.98 4.32 18.03
C PRO A 82 18.10 5.19 16.78
N LEU A 83 19.15 6.00 16.68
CA LEU A 83 19.25 7.01 15.63
C LEU A 83 19.81 6.48 14.31
N VAL A 84 20.31 5.24 14.31
CA VAL A 84 21.00 4.63 13.17
C VAL A 84 20.21 3.43 12.65
N THR A 85 20.39 2.27 13.27
CA THR A 85 19.81 1.00 12.77
C THR A 85 18.30 0.92 12.97
N ALA A 86 17.75 1.41 14.09
CA ALA A 86 16.31 1.41 14.29
C ALA A 86 15.61 2.36 13.32
N GLN A 87 16.21 3.53 13.06
CA GLN A 87 15.72 4.46 12.06
C GLN A 87 15.87 3.94 10.62
N ALA A 88 16.93 3.16 10.32
CA ALA A 88 17.07 2.46 9.04
C ALA A 88 15.95 1.42 8.87
N GLY A 89 15.72 0.58 9.88
CA GLY A 89 14.62 -0.40 9.88
C GLY A 89 13.25 0.26 9.75
N ARG A 90 13.02 1.40 10.42
CA ARG A 90 11.78 2.19 10.26
C ARG A 90 11.58 2.65 8.82
N ARG A 91 12.62 3.17 8.16
CA ARG A 91 12.56 3.58 6.75
C ARG A 91 12.29 2.39 5.81
N VAL A 92 12.91 1.24 6.06
CA VAL A 92 12.63 0.00 5.32
C VAL A 92 11.17 -0.42 5.48
N GLY A 93 10.64 -0.39 6.70
CA GLY A 93 9.24 -0.70 6.97
C GLY A 93 8.26 0.21 6.24
N LEU A 94 8.49 1.53 6.33
CA LEU A 94 7.67 2.53 5.65
C LEU A 94 7.71 2.36 4.13
N SER A 95 8.91 2.19 3.56
CA SER A 95 9.07 1.95 2.12
C SER A 95 8.57 0.57 1.64
N ALA A 96 8.32 -0.38 2.54
CA ALA A 96 7.58 -1.61 2.26
C ALA A 96 6.05 -1.40 2.29
N GLY A 97 5.56 -0.22 2.65
CA GLY A 97 4.14 0.09 2.83
C GLY A 97 3.56 -0.41 4.16
N ALA A 98 4.41 -0.62 5.18
CA ALA A 98 3.96 -1.05 6.49
C ALA A 98 3.63 0.15 7.40
N HIS A 99 2.61 -0.02 8.25
CA HIS A 99 2.37 0.89 9.37
C HIS A 99 3.30 0.51 10.52
N VAL A 100 4.32 1.34 10.79
CA VAL A 100 5.27 1.10 11.88
C VAL A 100 4.62 1.46 13.22
N VAL A 101 4.17 0.45 13.95
CA VAL A 101 3.41 0.61 15.21
C VAL A 101 4.29 0.63 16.47
N HIS A 102 5.56 0.25 16.33
CA HIS A 102 6.51 0.23 17.45
C HIS A 102 7.95 0.31 16.93
N VAL A 103 8.79 1.08 17.61
CA VAL A 103 10.22 1.15 17.36
C VAL A 103 10.94 1.06 18.69
N ALA A 104 11.86 0.09 18.81
CA ALA A 104 12.75 -0.08 19.93
C ALA A 104 14.20 -0.18 19.43
N ALA A 105 15.15 0.04 20.33
CA ALA A 105 16.56 -0.20 20.05
C ALA A 105 17.31 -0.64 21.29
N GLY A 106 18.51 -1.19 21.10
CA GLY A 106 19.36 -1.72 22.14
C GLY A 106 18.93 -3.12 22.58
N ARG A 107 19.45 -3.56 23.72
CA ARG A 107 19.14 -4.87 24.30
C ARG A 107 17.77 -4.83 24.96
N LEU A 108 16.82 -5.59 24.42
CA LEU A 108 15.45 -5.68 24.93
C LEU A 108 15.44 -6.24 26.36
N GLY A 109 14.79 -5.49 27.25
CA GLY A 109 14.39 -5.85 28.60
C GLY A 109 13.02 -6.50 28.66
N GLY A 110 12.54 -6.79 29.88
CA GLY A 110 11.21 -7.37 30.08
C GLY A 110 10.08 -6.40 29.70
N ALA A 111 10.24 -5.14 30.09
CA ALA A 111 9.31 -4.06 29.75
C ALA A 111 9.22 -3.85 28.23
N ASP A 112 10.35 -3.89 27.51
CA ASP A 112 10.36 -3.69 26.06
C ASP A 112 9.63 -4.81 25.32
N VAL A 113 9.83 -6.07 25.74
CA VAL A 113 9.08 -7.21 25.18
C VAL A 113 7.57 -7.06 25.45
N SER A 114 7.19 -6.57 26.64
CA SER A 114 5.78 -6.30 26.96
C SER A 114 5.20 -5.17 26.11
N ALA A 115 5.94 -4.07 25.91
CA ALA A 115 5.55 -2.96 25.04
C ALA A 115 5.41 -3.42 23.57
N LEU A 116 6.34 -4.24 23.10
CA LEU A 116 6.29 -4.85 21.77
C LEU A 116 5.03 -5.73 21.61
N ARG A 117 4.63 -6.50 22.62
CA ARG A 117 3.35 -7.25 22.61
C ARG A 117 2.14 -6.33 22.59
N ALA A 118 2.15 -5.29 23.42
CA ALA A 118 1.04 -4.35 23.55
C ALA A 118 0.77 -3.60 22.23
N ALA A 119 1.81 -3.33 21.44
CA ALA A 119 1.70 -2.74 20.11
C ALA A 119 1.01 -3.65 19.08
N ARG A 120 0.79 -4.93 19.38
CA ARG A 120 0.14 -5.93 18.51
C ARG A 120 0.67 -5.88 17.05
N PRO A 121 1.97 -6.06 16.82
CA PRO A 121 2.50 -6.13 15.46
C PRO A 121 2.06 -7.42 14.77
N ASP A 122 1.92 -7.35 13.45
CA ASP A 122 1.74 -8.52 12.57
C ASP A 122 3.09 -9.13 12.17
N VAL A 123 4.15 -8.31 12.14
CA VAL A 123 5.53 -8.72 11.85
C VAL A 123 6.50 -7.92 12.72
N VAL A 124 7.59 -8.54 13.15
CA VAL A 124 8.74 -7.86 13.79
C VAL A 124 9.92 -7.87 12.83
N LEU A 125 10.45 -6.69 12.51
CA LEU A 125 11.71 -6.52 11.80
C LEU A 125 12.84 -6.37 12.82
N LEU A 126 13.68 -7.40 12.94
CA LEU A 126 14.92 -7.36 13.71
C LEU A 126 16.07 -6.88 12.82
N VAL A 127 16.63 -5.73 13.17
CA VAL A 127 17.81 -5.14 12.51
C VAL A 127 18.86 -4.82 13.56
N GLY A 128 20.07 -4.48 13.14
CA GLY A 128 21.12 -4.07 14.06
C GLY A 128 22.44 -4.76 13.77
N GLY A 129 23.52 -4.10 14.18
CA GLY A 129 24.88 -4.42 13.75
C GLY A 129 25.10 -4.10 12.27
N THR A 130 26.25 -3.51 11.95
CA THR A 130 26.80 -3.62 10.60
C THR A 130 27.34 -5.03 10.41
N ASP A 131 27.59 -5.44 9.17
CA ASP A 131 28.28 -6.70 8.92
C ASP A 131 29.74 -6.57 9.41
N GLY A 132 30.23 -7.56 10.18
CA GLY A 132 31.49 -7.46 10.93
C GLY A 132 31.44 -6.56 12.18
N GLY A 133 30.26 -6.02 12.53
CA GLY A 133 30.07 -5.13 13.69
C GLY A 133 29.43 -5.81 14.89
N ASP A 134 28.56 -5.09 15.61
CA ASP A 134 27.84 -5.63 16.78
C ASP A 134 27.02 -6.87 16.40
N ALA A 135 27.30 -7.99 17.05
CA ALA A 135 26.59 -9.26 16.91
C ALA A 135 25.76 -9.59 18.16
N ASP A 136 26.16 -9.04 19.30
CA ASP A 136 25.65 -9.39 20.62
C ASP A 136 24.22 -8.91 20.84
N THR A 137 23.90 -7.69 20.40
CA THR A 137 22.56 -7.13 20.62
C THR A 137 21.50 -7.87 19.82
N LEU A 138 21.81 -8.19 18.56
CA LEU A 138 20.91 -8.95 17.70
C LEU A 138 20.65 -10.35 18.26
N THR A 139 21.71 -11.04 18.66
CA THR A 139 21.65 -12.38 19.28
C THR A 139 20.87 -12.36 20.61
N HIS A 140 21.13 -11.36 21.45
CA HIS A 140 20.40 -11.16 22.70
C HIS A 140 18.91 -10.96 22.45
N ASN A 141 18.53 -10.04 21.55
CA ASN A 141 17.14 -9.72 21.26
C ASN A 141 16.38 -10.93 20.71
N ALA A 142 16.99 -11.68 19.79
CA ALA A 142 16.41 -12.92 19.29
C ALA A 142 16.23 -13.97 20.41
N THR A 143 17.22 -14.12 21.29
CA THR A 143 17.13 -15.01 22.46
C THR A 143 15.99 -14.60 23.39
N ARG A 144 15.79 -13.31 23.60
CA ARG A 144 14.67 -12.79 24.41
C ARG A 144 13.32 -13.11 23.80
N LEU A 145 13.16 -12.94 22.49
CA LEU A 145 11.92 -13.31 21.79
C LEU A 145 11.64 -14.82 21.85
N ALA A 146 12.66 -15.65 21.60
CA ALA A 146 12.56 -17.10 21.71
C ALA A 146 12.10 -17.54 23.11
N ARG A 147 12.76 -17.04 24.16
CA ARG A 147 12.40 -17.34 25.57
C ARG A 147 11.02 -16.82 25.95
N ALA A 148 10.59 -15.69 25.38
CA ALA A 148 9.27 -15.15 25.61
C ALA A 148 8.15 -15.93 24.92
N ARG A 149 8.44 -17.04 24.21
CA ARG A 149 7.47 -17.80 23.39
C ARG A 149 6.76 -16.89 22.39
N TRP A 150 7.53 -16.07 21.69
CA TRP A 150 7.02 -15.20 20.65
C TRP A 150 6.40 -16.02 19.50
N ARG A 151 5.30 -15.55 18.92
CA ARG A 151 4.56 -16.27 17.86
C ARG A 151 4.32 -15.43 16.61
N VAL A 152 4.55 -14.12 16.69
CA VAL A 152 4.43 -13.22 15.54
C VAL A 152 5.66 -13.43 14.65
N PRO A 153 5.50 -13.54 13.32
CA PRO A 153 6.62 -13.70 12.40
C PRO A 153 7.72 -12.63 12.55
N VAL A 154 8.97 -13.05 12.37
CA VAL A 154 10.16 -12.20 12.44
C VAL A 154 10.85 -12.14 11.09
N VAL A 155 11.12 -10.93 10.59
CA VAL A 155 12.08 -10.69 9.51
C VAL A 155 13.42 -10.34 10.14
N LEU A 156 14.46 -11.12 9.85
CA LEU A 156 15.80 -10.95 10.37
C LEU A 156 16.69 -10.32 9.29
N ALA A 157 17.05 -9.05 9.48
CA ALA A 157 17.78 -8.24 8.51
C ALA A 157 18.89 -7.40 9.18
N GLY A 158 19.66 -8.03 10.07
CA GLY A 158 20.81 -7.45 10.76
C GLY A 158 22.11 -8.19 10.42
N ASN A 159 23.14 -7.98 11.25
CA ASN A 159 24.51 -8.48 11.08
C ASN A 159 24.57 -9.91 10.47
N ALA A 160 25.22 -10.00 9.30
CA ALA A 160 25.35 -11.23 8.53
C ALA A 160 26.04 -12.37 9.29
N ASP A 161 27.01 -12.07 10.16
CA ASP A 161 27.87 -13.06 10.83
C ASP A 161 27.09 -13.96 11.78
N VAL A 162 26.02 -13.43 12.40
CA VAL A 162 25.17 -14.16 13.34
C VAL A 162 23.81 -14.53 12.77
N ARG A 163 23.51 -14.13 11.54
CA ARG A 163 22.16 -14.29 10.94
C ARG A 163 21.69 -15.73 10.94
N ASP A 164 22.54 -16.67 10.53
CA ASP A 164 22.15 -18.09 10.45
C ASP A 164 21.96 -18.72 11.83
N GLY A 165 22.83 -18.39 12.80
CA GLY A 165 22.69 -18.84 14.18
C GLY A 165 21.43 -18.30 14.84
N VAL A 166 21.14 -17.01 14.65
CA VAL A 166 19.92 -16.35 15.16
C VAL A 166 18.66 -16.92 14.51
N ARG A 167 18.70 -17.17 13.19
CA ARG A 167 17.59 -17.82 12.48
C ARG A 167 17.32 -19.21 13.04
N ALA A 168 18.34 -20.03 13.22
CA ALA A 168 18.21 -21.37 13.79
C ALA A 168 17.65 -21.34 15.22
N LEU A 169 18.11 -20.39 16.04
CA LEU A 169 17.61 -20.16 17.40
C LEU A 169 16.11 -19.84 17.42
N LEU A 170 15.67 -18.89 16.58
CA LEU A 170 14.26 -18.50 16.51
C LEU A 170 13.38 -19.64 15.99
N ALA A 171 13.83 -20.31 14.93
CA ALA A 171 13.12 -21.45 14.35
C ALA A 171 13.00 -22.62 15.35
N GLY A 172 14.06 -22.93 16.09
CA GLY A 172 14.07 -23.98 17.12
C GLY A 172 13.11 -23.68 18.29
N ALA A 173 12.83 -22.41 18.56
CA ALA A 173 11.81 -21.99 19.53
C ALA A 173 10.38 -21.93 18.95
N GLY A 174 10.20 -22.27 17.67
CA GLY A 174 8.92 -22.22 16.97
C GLY A 174 8.45 -20.80 16.65
N VAL A 175 9.38 -19.86 16.48
CA VAL A 175 9.12 -18.52 15.96
C VAL A 175 9.25 -18.55 14.43
N PRO A 176 8.21 -18.20 13.64
CA PRO A 176 8.34 -18.09 12.19
C PRO A 176 9.38 -17.01 11.85
N VAL A 177 10.42 -17.36 11.11
CA VAL A 177 11.52 -16.44 10.80
C VAL A 177 11.86 -16.47 9.31
N THR A 178 11.97 -15.29 8.72
CA THR A 178 12.44 -15.08 7.34
C THR A 178 13.71 -14.25 7.40
N ALA A 179 14.81 -14.78 6.89
CA ALA A 179 16.09 -14.07 6.85
C ALA A 179 16.17 -13.21 5.58
N ALA A 180 16.82 -12.05 5.72
CA ALA A 180 17.13 -11.12 4.64
C ALA A 180 18.57 -10.61 4.79
N GLU A 181 19.08 -9.96 3.76
CA GLU A 181 20.33 -9.20 3.86
C GLU A 181 20.20 -8.07 4.88
N ASN A 182 21.34 -7.65 5.45
CA ASN A 182 21.36 -6.59 6.44
C ASN A 182 20.82 -5.28 5.84
N VAL A 183 19.91 -4.60 6.54
CA VAL A 183 19.39 -3.30 6.09
C VAL A 183 20.44 -2.20 6.11
N LEU A 184 21.47 -2.35 6.94
CA LEU A 184 22.54 -1.39 7.13
C LEU A 184 23.89 -2.14 7.24
N PRO A 185 24.36 -2.77 6.14
CA PRO A 185 25.57 -3.61 6.16
C PRO A 185 26.81 -2.82 6.56
N ARG A 186 26.86 -1.51 6.27
CA ARG A 186 27.92 -0.59 6.68
C ARG A 186 27.31 0.75 7.13
N ILE A 187 27.99 1.47 8.01
CA ILE A 187 27.55 2.82 8.43
C ILE A 187 27.38 3.69 7.19
N GLY A 188 26.22 4.37 7.10
CA GLY A 188 25.88 5.24 5.98
C GLY A 188 25.36 4.52 4.72
N VAL A 189 25.42 3.19 4.65
CA VAL A 189 24.98 2.42 3.48
C VAL A 189 23.68 1.68 3.79
N LEU A 190 22.56 2.16 3.25
CA LEU A 190 21.24 1.52 3.39
C LEU A 190 21.01 0.50 2.26
N ALA A 191 20.67 -0.75 2.60
CA ALA A 191 20.36 -1.82 1.65
C ALA A 191 18.94 -2.37 1.89
N PRO A 192 17.88 -1.68 1.41
CA PRO A 192 16.51 -1.97 1.84
C PRO A 192 15.86 -3.15 1.09
N SER A 193 16.37 -3.55 -0.08
CA SER A 193 15.65 -4.38 -1.04
C SER A 193 15.31 -5.78 -0.52
N SER A 194 16.29 -6.50 0.05
CA SER A 194 16.09 -7.86 0.58
C SER A 194 15.08 -7.86 1.74
N ALA A 195 15.21 -6.93 2.69
CA ALA A 195 14.30 -6.80 3.82
C ALA A 195 12.87 -6.41 3.39
N ARG A 196 12.71 -5.51 2.41
CA ARG A 196 11.39 -5.17 1.85
C ARG A 196 10.71 -6.39 1.22
N ALA A 197 11.45 -7.19 0.46
CA ALA A 197 10.94 -8.41 -0.15
C ALA A 197 10.50 -9.42 0.92
N ALA A 198 11.31 -9.63 1.95
CA ALA A 198 10.97 -10.52 3.07
C ALA A 198 9.74 -10.03 3.85
N ILE A 199 9.61 -8.72 4.09
CA ILE A 199 8.43 -8.13 4.74
C ILE A 199 7.16 -8.41 3.92
N ARG A 200 7.20 -8.18 2.60
CA ARG A 200 6.08 -8.45 1.69
C ARG A 200 5.72 -9.93 1.65
N GLU A 201 6.71 -10.81 1.57
CA GLU A 201 6.51 -12.26 1.59
C GLU A 201 5.82 -12.71 2.88
N VAL A 202 6.30 -12.23 4.03
CA VAL A 202 5.71 -12.56 5.33
C VAL A 202 4.28 -12.02 5.43
N PHE A 203 4.01 -10.81 4.95
CA PHE A 203 2.67 -10.23 4.89
C PHE A 203 1.71 -11.10 4.08
N LEU A 204 2.13 -11.54 2.89
CA LEU A 204 1.31 -12.40 2.04
C LEU A 204 1.03 -13.75 2.68
N ARG A 205 2.05 -14.42 3.23
CA ARG A 205 1.90 -15.78 3.76
C ARG A 205 1.17 -15.82 5.10
N HIS A 206 1.45 -14.88 6.00
CA HIS A 206 1.02 -14.99 7.40
C HIS A 206 -0.16 -14.08 7.74
N VAL A 207 -0.31 -12.94 7.04
CA VAL A 207 -1.36 -11.96 7.34
C VAL A 207 -2.52 -12.13 6.36
N ILE A 208 -2.28 -11.97 5.06
CA ILE A 208 -3.31 -12.13 4.02
C ILE A 208 -3.68 -13.61 3.86
N GLY A 209 -2.70 -14.49 3.66
CA GLY A 209 -2.90 -15.93 3.53
C GLY A 209 -3.20 -16.65 4.86
N GLY A 210 -3.25 -15.91 5.97
CA GLY A 210 -3.54 -16.46 7.29
C GLY A 210 -4.98 -16.92 7.45
N LYS A 211 -5.24 -17.69 8.52
CA LYS A 211 -6.56 -18.30 8.82
C LYS A 211 -7.70 -17.31 9.11
N ARG A 212 -7.44 -16.00 9.05
CA ARG A 212 -8.43 -14.97 9.42
C ARG A 212 -9.34 -14.57 8.27
N LEU A 213 -8.91 -14.74 7.02
CA LEU A 213 -9.68 -14.32 5.84
C LEU A 213 -10.44 -15.46 5.17
N SER A 214 -9.90 -16.67 5.21
CA SER A 214 -10.54 -17.86 4.66
C SER A 214 -10.27 -19.08 5.52
N ARG A 215 -11.21 -20.04 5.52
CA ARG A 215 -11.12 -21.27 6.31
C ARG A 215 -10.17 -22.31 5.72
N GLY A 216 -9.82 -22.19 4.43
CA GLY A 216 -9.01 -23.15 3.70
C GLY A 216 -7.80 -22.56 2.97
N PRO A 217 -6.92 -23.40 2.41
CA PRO A 217 -5.69 -22.96 1.74
C PRO A 217 -5.93 -22.34 0.35
N ARG A 218 -7.15 -22.42 -0.19
CA ARG A 218 -7.47 -21.95 -1.55
C ARG A 218 -7.14 -20.47 -1.70
N PHE A 219 -7.58 -19.63 -0.78
CA PHE A 219 -7.33 -18.19 -0.87
C PHE A 219 -5.83 -17.87 -0.87
N ALA A 220 -5.08 -18.47 0.07
CA ALA A 220 -3.63 -18.31 0.15
C ALA A 220 -2.88 -18.76 -1.11
N ARG A 221 -3.40 -19.77 -1.83
CA ARG A 221 -2.84 -20.21 -3.13
C ARG A 221 -3.19 -19.29 -4.29
N LEU A 222 -4.36 -18.63 -4.23
CA LEU A 222 -4.82 -17.73 -5.30
C LEU A 222 -4.13 -16.37 -5.23
N VAL A 223 -3.89 -15.84 -4.03
CA VAL A 223 -3.30 -14.51 -3.84
C VAL A 223 -1.83 -14.51 -4.25
N ARG A 224 -1.52 -13.71 -5.27
CA ARG A 224 -0.18 -13.52 -5.83
C ARG A 224 0.53 -12.28 -5.31
N ALA A 225 -0.21 -11.26 -4.91
CA ALA A 225 0.33 -9.97 -4.48
C ALA A 225 -0.58 -9.27 -3.47
N ALA A 226 -0.02 -8.31 -2.74
CA ALA A 226 -0.84 -7.35 -2.00
C ALA A 226 -1.43 -6.36 -3.02
N THR A 227 -2.68 -5.92 -2.85
CA THR A 227 -3.31 -4.96 -3.79
C THR A 227 -2.43 -3.75 -4.05
N PRO A 228 -1.85 -3.10 -3.03
CA PRO A 228 -1.01 -1.94 -3.28
C PRO A 228 0.25 -2.28 -4.09
N ASP A 229 0.80 -3.50 -3.98
CA ASP A 229 1.97 -3.89 -4.77
C ASP A 229 1.56 -4.14 -6.23
N ALA A 230 0.41 -4.77 -6.48
CA ALA A 230 -0.13 -4.93 -7.83
C ALA A 230 -0.43 -3.57 -8.48
N VAL A 231 -1.09 -2.65 -7.76
CA VAL A 231 -1.37 -1.30 -8.29
C VAL A 231 -0.07 -0.55 -8.58
N LEU A 232 0.94 -0.63 -7.72
CA LEU A 232 2.25 -0.02 -8.00
C LEU A 232 2.85 -0.57 -9.30
N THR A 233 2.85 -1.88 -9.50
CA THR A 233 3.32 -2.48 -10.76
C THR A 233 2.51 -1.98 -11.97
N GLY A 234 1.19 -1.85 -11.85
CA GLY A 234 0.35 -1.28 -12.91
C GLY A 234 0.67 0.18 -13.23
N VAL A 235 0.95 0.97 -12.18
CA VAL A 235 1.39 2.37 -12.26
C VAL A 235 2.75 2.50 -12.96
N GLU A 236 3.68 1.58 -12.69
CA GLU A 236 4.97 1.51 -13.38
C GLU A 236 4.79 1.25 -14.88
N VAL A 237 3.94 0.27 -15.24
CA VAL A 237 3.64 -0.02 -16.65
C VAL A 237 2.97 1.18 -17.33
N LEU A 238 2.08 1.88 -16.63
CA LEU A 238 1.45 3.10 -17.14
C LEU A 238 2.49 4.19 -17.42
N ALA A 239 3.40 4.44 -16.47
CA ALA A 239 4.46 5.43 -16.60
C ALA A 239 5.37 5.13 -17.81
N ASP A 240 5.78 3.87 -17.96
CA ASP A 240 6.58 3.41 -19.10
C ASP A 240 5.83 3.58 -20.44
N THR A 241 4.49 3.55 -20.42
CA THR A 241 3.65 3.68 -21.62
C THR A 241 3.42 5.15 -22.00
N VAL A 242 3.18 6.03 -21.03
CA VAL A 242 2.93 7.48 -21.29
C VAL A 242 4.21 8.29 -21.49
N GLY A 243 5.35 7.80 -21.01
CA GLY A 243 6.64 8.49 -21.16
C GLY A 243 6.76 9.78 -20.34
N GLY A 244 6.46 9.71 -19.04
CA GLY A 244 6.65 10.85 -18.14
C GLY A 244 6.17 10.60 -16.71
N ASP A 245 6.37 11.60 -15.86
CA ASP A 245 6.08 11.53 -14.44
C ASP A 245 4.58 11.51 -14.17
N LEU A 246 4.16 10.61 -13.29
CA LEU A 246 2.76 10.46 -12.93
C LEU A 246 2.55 10.21 -11.44
N VAL A 247 1.38 10.61 -10.96
CA VAL A 247 0.89 10.33 -9.62
C VAL A 247 -0.46 9.63 -9.74
N VAL A 248 -0.68 8.63 -8.89
CA VAL A 248 -2.00 8.01 -8.70
C VAL A 248 -2.42 8.20 -7.27
N VAL A 249 -3.67 8.62 -7.06
CA VAL A 249 -4.33 8.67 -5.76
C VAL A 249 -5.52 7.71 -5.76
N ASP A 250 -5.44 6.64 -4.98
CA ASP A 250 -6.50 5.64 -4.83
C ASP A 250 -7.24 5.85 -3.51
N VAL A 251 -8.43 6.44 -3.58
CA VAL A 251 -9.23 6.81 -2.40
C VAL A 251 -10.15 5.64 -2.03
N GLY A 252 -9.71 4.83 -1.07
CA GLY A 252 -10.39 3.64 -0.60
C GLY A 252 -11.34 3.87 0.58
N GLY A 253 -12.02 2.80 1.01
CA GLY A 253 -12.90 2.83 2.19
C GLY A 253 -12.13 2.92 3.51
N ALA A 254 -10.95 2.30 3.59
CA ALA A 254 -10.12 2.29 4.79
C ALA A 254 -8.87 3.17 4.68
N THR A 255 -8.27 3.24 3.49
CA THR A 255 -7.00 3.93 3.24
C THR A 255 -7.09 4.81 2.00
N THR A 256 -6.17 5.76 1.91
CA THR A 256 -5.88 6.49 0.66
C THR A 256 -4.44 6.20 0.31
N ASP A 257 -4.24 5.59 -0.84
CA ASP A 257 -2.92 5.18 -1.30
C ASP A 257 -2.43 6.16 -2.36
N VAL A 258 -1.19 6.63 -2.24
CA VAL A 258 -0.57 7.51 -3.23
C VAL A 258 0.63 6.81 -3.84
N TYR A 259 0.64 6.73 -5.16
CA TYR A 259 1.72 6.15 -5.95
C TYR A 259 2.34 7.25 -6.80
N SER A 260 3.65 7.23 -6.98
CA SER A 260 4.25 8.06 -8.03
C SER A 260 5.50 7.45 -8.62
N VAL A 261 5.63 7.69 -9.92
CA VAL A 261 6.79 7.36 -10.74
C VAL A 261 7.35 8.70 -11.22
N LEU A 262 8.56 9.02 -10.75
CA LEU A 262 9.26 10.26 -11.05
C LEU A 262 10.54 9.89 -11.79
N THR A 263 10.68 10.42 -13.00
CA THR A 263 11.85 10.19 -13.86
C THR A 263 13.04 10.91 -13.22
N PRO A 264 14.12 10.20 -12.89
CA PRO A 264 15.31 10.85 -12.34
C PRO A 264 15.86 11.87 -13.33
N ASP A 265 16.11 13.11 -12.87
CA ASP A 265 16.76 14.12 -13.69
C ASP A 265 18.22 13.71 -13.96
N GLU A 266 18.55 13.44 -15.23
CA GLU A 266 19.91 13.08 -15.65
C GLU A 266 20.92 14.21 -15.47
N ARG A 267 20.47 15.47 -15.36
CA ARG A 267 21.32 16.67 -15.23
C ARG A 267 21.61 17.06 -13.78
N ALA A 268 21.01 16.38 -12.82
CA ALA A 268 21.27 16.59 -11.39
C ALA A 268 22.58 15.91 -10.98
N ASP A 269 23.72 16.43 -11.45
CA ASP A 269 25.09 15.99 -11.13
C ASP A 269 25.51 16.40 -9.70
N GLY A 270 24.77 15.95 -8.70
CA GLY A 270 25.06 16.23 -7.29
C GLY A 270 25.17 14.97 -6.42
N PRO A 271 25.80 15.06 -5.24
CA PRO A 271 25.91 13.97 -4.25
C PRO A 271 24.56 13.38 -3.78
N ALA A 272 23.44 13.96 -4.22
CA ALA A 272 22.09 13.41 -4.05
C ALA A 272 21.89 12.05 -4.77
N ARG A 273 22.65 11.75 -5.84
CA ARG A 273 22.59 10.44 -6.51
C ARG A 273 23.31 9.33 -5.72
N GLU A 274 24.22 9.69 -4.81
CA GLU A 274 25.03 8.73 -4.02
C GLU A 274 24.31 8.17 -2.78
N VAL A 275 23.07 8.60 -2.52
CA VAL A 275 22.19 7.83 -1.63
C VAL A 275 21.41 6.86 -2.51
N ALA A 276 21.85 5.60 -2.55
CA ALA A 276 21.00 4.49 -2.94
C ALA A 276 19.69 4.54 -2.11
N GLY A 277 18.67 5.25 -2.60
CA GLY A 277 17.53 5.56 -1.72
C GLY A 277 16.44 6.52 -2.20
N SER A 278 16.63 7.39 -3.22
CA SER A 278 15.48 8.08 -3.81
C SER A 278 14.71 7.06 -4.66
N LEU A 279 13.55 6.62 -4.17
CA LEU A 279 12.76 5.64 -4.87
C LEU A 279 12.11 6.33 -6.06
N TRP A 280 12.64 6.13 -7.28
CA TRP A 280 12.01 6.64 -8.51
C TRP A 280 10.54 6.22 -8.61
N ARG A 281 10.20 5.07 -8.02
CA ARG A 281 8.85 4.58 -7.77
C ARG A 281 8.61 4.51 -6.28
N ALA A 282 7.61 5.21 -5.77
CA ALA A 282 7.22 4.99 -4.39
C ALA A 282 5.72 4.99 -4.21
N ARG A 283 5.34 4.44 -3.06
CA ARG A 283 3.98 4.33 -2.59
C ARG A 283 3.92 4.82 -1.15
N THR A 284 2.80 5.44 -0.82
CA THR A 284 2.36 5.76 0.52
C THR A 284 0.98 5.17 0.76
N VAL A 285 0.73 4.62 1.95
CA VAL A 285 -0.56 4.07 2.37
C VAL A 285 -1.01 4.84 3.60
N GLU A 286 -2.01 5.72 3.45
CA GLU A 286 -2.52 6.55 4.54
C GLU A 286 -3.69 5.85 5.25
N GLY A 287 -3.37 5.12 6.31
CA GLY A 287 -4.34 4.29 7.05
C GLY A 287 -5.41 5.08 7.82
N ASP A 288 -5.17 6.36 8.08
CA ASP A 288 -6.10 7.29 8.73
C ASP A 288 -6.96 8.08 7.73
N LEU A 289 -6.76 7.89 6.41
CA LEU A 289 -7.47 8.64 5.38
C LEU A 289 -8.35 7.71 4.53
N GLY A 290 -9.55 7.38 4.98
CA GLY A 290 -10.47 6.49 4.24
C GLY A 290 -11.89 7.00 4.19
N MET A 291 -12.66 6.63 3.17
CA MET A 291 -14.03 7.12 2.97
C MET A 291 -15.08 6.51 3.91
N ARG A 292 -14.75 5.43 4.61
CA ARG A 292 -15.65 4.67 5.49
C ARG A 292 -15.02 4.54 6.87
N TRP A 293 -14.28 3.45 7.11
CA TRP A 293 -13.68 3.09 8.39
C TRP A 293 -12.87 4.22 9.02
N SER A 294 -12.08 4.92 8.20
CA SER A 294 -11.18 6.00 8.63
C SER A 294 -11.71 7.40 8.29
N ALA A 295 -13.00 7.56 7.98
CA ALA A 295 -13.57 8.86 7.62
C ALA A 295 -13.38 9.94 8.71
N PRO A 296 -13.51 9.64 10.02
CA PRO A 296 -13.19 10.62 11.06
C PRO A 296 -11.72 11.04 11.06
N GLY A 297 -10.82 10.12 10.66
CA GLY A 297 -9.39 10.40 10.51
C GLY A 297 -9.12 11.44 9.43
N VAL A 298 -9.85 11.40 8.31
CA VAL A 298 -9.79 12.42 7.24
C VAL A 298 -10.12 13.81 7.79
N VAL A 299 -11.21 13.94 8.55
CA VAL A 299 -11.62 15.25 9.10
C VAL A 299 -10.58 15.79 10.07
N ARG A 300 -10.08 14.95 10.98
CA ARG A 300 -9.00 15.32 11.91
C ARG A 300 -7.75 15.77 11.15
N ALA A 301 -7.31 15.01 10.16
CA ALA A 301 -6.13 15.33 9.38
C ALA A 301 -6.32 16.63 8.57
N ALA A 302 -7.52 16.88 8.05
CA ALA A 302 -7.85 18.12 7.36
C ALA A 302 -7.80 19.34 8.29
N VAL A 303 -8.24 19.22 9.55
CA VAL A 303 -8.10 20.27 10.57
C VAL A 303 -6.63 20.52 10.90
N GLU A 304 -5.83 19.47 11.10
CA GLU A 304 -4.38 19.56 11.34
C GLU A 304 -3.65 20.27 10.19
N GLU A 305 -4.07 20.00 8.95
CA GLU A 305 -3.56 20.61 7.72
C GLU A 305 -4.19 21.97 7.38
N ARG A 306 -5.06 22.50 8.25
CA ARG A 306 -5.77 23.79 8.11
C ARG A 306 -6.60 23.90 6.82
N LEU A 307 -7.15 22.78 6.35
CA LEU A 307 -8.05 22.68 5.20
C LEU A 307 -9.53 22.86 5.60
N LEU A 308 -9.83 22.85 6.90
CA LEU A 308 -11.16 23.06 7.46
C LEU A 308 -11.12 24.08 8.59
N ASP A 309 -12.13 24.95 8.61
CA ASP A 309 -12.44 25.80 9.75
C ASP A 309 -13.29 25.05 10.79
N GLY A 310 -13.55 25.69 11.93
CA GLY A 310 -14.28 25.04 13.04
C GLY A 310 -15.69 24.58 12.65
N VAL A 311 -16.43 25.41 11.91
CA VAL A 311 -17.80 25.09 11.46
C VAL A 311 -17.80 23.94 10.46
N GLY A 312 -16.92 23.98 9.45
CA GLY A 312 -16.79 22.90 8.48
C GLY A 312 -16.31 21.59 9.09
N ALA A 313 -15.48 21.65 10.13
CA ALA A 313 -15.03 20.47 10.87
C ALA A 313 -16.17 19.80 11.64
N GLU A 314 -17.04 20.55 12.32
CA GLU A 314 -18.19 19.99 13.05
C GLU A 314 -19.18 19.31 12.10
N GLU A 315 -19.55 19.98 11.00
CA GLU A 315 -20.48 19.43 10.01
C GLU A 315 -19.95 18.12 9.39
N LEU A 316 -18.69 18.11 8.95
CA LEU A 316 -18.08 16.93 8.35
C LEU A 316 -17.81 15.82 9.37
N SER A 317 -17.55 16.15 10.63
CA SER A 317 -17.35 15.15 11.69
C SER A 317 -18.61 14.30 11.89
N ALA A 318 -19.80 14.91 11.90
CA ALA A 318 -21.06 14.18 11.98
C ALA A 318 -21.24 13.26 10.76
N ALA A 319 -20.98 13.78 9.56
CA ALA A 319 -21.10 13.00 8.32
C ALA A 319 -20.09 11.83 8.27
N ALA A 320 -18.87 12.03 8.75
CA ALA A 320 -17.81 11.03 8.84
C ALA A 320 -18.13 9.94 9.87
N ALA A 321 -18.70 10.30 11.02
CA ALA A 321 -19.11 9.35 12.04
C ALA A 321 -20.17 8.35 11.52
N VAL A 322 -21.15 8.83 10.74
CA VAL A 322 -22.15 7.96 10.10
C VAL A 322 -21.50 6.94 9.17
N ARG A 323 -20.54 7.37 8.34
CA ARG A 323 -19.82 6.50 7.37
C ARG A 323 -18.91 5.47 8.04
N ALA A 324 -18.35 5.82 9.22
CA ALA A 324 -17.54 4.90 10.00
C ALA A 324 -18.39 3.86 10.74
N ALA A 325 -19.58 4.26 11.21
CA ALA A 325 -20.53 3.37 11.87
C ALA A 325 -21.20 2.39 10.88
N ASP A 326 -21.42 2.83 9.64
CA ASP A 326 -21.95 2.00 8.55
C ASP A 326 -21.04 2.06 7.31
N PRO A 327 -20.08 1.13 7.18
CA PRO A 327 -19.22 1.04 5.99
C PRO A 327 -19.98 0.75 4.69
N GLY A 328 -21.21 0.26 4.77
CA GLY A 328 -22.11 0.04 3.63
C GLY A 328 -22.86 1.30 3.20
N PHE A 329 -22.70 2.42 3.91
CA PHE A 329 -23.38 3.68 3.61
C PHE A 329 -23.14 4.14 2.17
N LEU A 330 -24.23 4.46 1.47
CA LEU A 330 -24.25 5.08 0.16
C LEU A 330 -25.05 6.39 0.20
N PRO A 331 -24.53 7.49 -0.35
CA PRO A 331 -25.22 8.77 -0.33
C PRO A 331 -26.46 8.76 -1.23
N SER A 332 -27.63 9.08 -0.68
CA SER A 332 -28.90 9.15 -1.41
C SER A 332 -29.38 10.59 -1.66
N THR A 333 -28.97 11.55 -0.82
CA THR A 333 -29.35 12.98 -0.96
C THR A 333 -28.23 13.85 -1.53
N GLY A 334 -28.58 15.05 -2.02
CA GLY A 334 -27.59 16.02 -2.50
C GLY A 334 -26.58 16.45 -1.42
N ALA A 335 -27.05 16.68 -0.19
CA ALA A 335 -26.18 17.01 0.94
C ALA A 335 -25.23 15.86 1.29
N GLN A 336 -25.71 14.60 1.24
CA GLN A 336 -24.86 13.44 1.49
C GLN A 336 -23.79 13.26 0.40
N ARG A 337 -24.13 13.51 -0.87
CA ARG A 337 -23.17 13.52 -1.99
C ARG A 337 -22.14 14.63 -1.86
N ALA A 338 -22.57 15.84 -1.49
CA ALA A 338 -21.65 16.97 -1.23
C ALA A 338 -20.66 16.64 -0.10
N ALA A 339 -21.13 16.04 0.99
CA ALA A 339 -20.26 15.58 2.07
C ALA A 339 -19.30 14.45 1.62
N GLU A 340 -19.74 13.53 0.77
CA GLU A 340 -18.86 12.51 0.15
C GLU A 340 -17.75 13.15 -0.68
N GLY A 341 -18.09 14.05 -1.61
CA GLY A 341 -17.10 14.73 -2.43
C GLY A 341 -16.10 15.53 -1.58
N ARG A 342 -16.57 16.21 -0.53
CA ARG A 342 -15.71 16.99 0.36
C ARG A 342 -14.75 16.12 1.18
N ILE A 343 -15.22 14.98 1.72
CA ILE A 343 -14.34 14.03 2.42
C ILE A 343 -13.32 13.43 1.44
N ALA A 344 -13.72 13.09 0.22
CA ALA A 344 -12.81 12.53 -0.80
C ALA A 344 -11.73 13.53 -1.22
N ALA A 345 -12.09 14.79 -1.45
CA ALA A 345 -11.15 15.87 -1.76
C ALA A 345 -10.12 16.04 -0.63
N LEU A 346 -10.57 16.10 0.62
CA LEU A 346 -9.67 16.22 1.78
C LEU A 346 -8.75 15.00 1.92
N ALA A 347 -9.27 13.79 1.77
CA ALA A 347 -8.47 12.56 1.83
C ALA A 347 -7.38 12.57 0.75
N ALA A 348 -7.75 12.87 -0.50
CA ALA A 348 -6.81 12.94 -1.62
C ALA A 348 -5.75 14.04 -1.42
N THR A 349 -6.15 15.27 -1.08
CA THR A 349 -5.23 16.39 -0.87
C THR A 349 -4.25 16.12 0.28
N VAL A 350 -4.73 15.65 1.43
CA VAL A 350 -3.85 15.35 2.57
C VAL A 350 -2.90 14.19 2.25
N ALA A 351 -3.38 13.14 1.59
CA ALA A 351 -2.54 12.00 1.23
C ALA A 351 -1.42 12.42 0.27
N VAL A 352 -1.73 13.22 -0.76
CA VAL A 352 -0.74 13.70 -1.72
C VAL A 352 0.25 14.66 -1.06
N ARG A 353 -0.19 15.55 -0.16
CA ARG A 353 0.71 16.38 0.68
C ARG A 353 1.71 15.54 1.44
N ARG A 354 1.24 14.54 2.19
CA ARG A 354 2.09 13.66 3.02
C ARG A 354 3.07 12.86 2.16
N HIS A 355 2.63 12.38 1.00
CA HIS A 355 3.47 11.70 0.02
C HIS A 355 4.56 12.61 -0.54
N ALA A 356 4.19 13.81 -1.00
CA ALA A 356 5.11 14.78 -1.58
C ALA A 356 6.12 15.33 -0.54
N ARG A 357 5.76 15.39 0.74
CA ARG A 357 6.71 15.77 1.81
C ARG A 357 7.61 14.62 2.25
N GLY A 358 7.42 13.39 1.73
CA GLY A 358 8.25 12.22 2.02
C GLY A 358 8.09 11.64 3.44
N ALA A 359 7.14 12.15 4.23
CA ALA A 359 6.91 11.74 5.62
C ALA A 359 6.60 10.24 5.75
N ALA A 360 5.87 9.69 4.79
CA ALA A 360 5.45 8.30 4.77
C ALA A 360 6.38 7.35 3.99
N THR A 361 7.26 7.87 3.13
CA THR A 361 8.27 7.07 2.40
C THR A 361 9.61 7.01 3.15
N GLY A 362 9.81 7.91 4.14
CA GLY A 362 11.07 8.05 4.86
C GLY A 362 12.10 8.92 4.12
N GLU A 363 11.69 9.59 3.04
CA GLU A 363 12.53 10.49 2.24
C GLU A 363 12.54 11.90 2.85
N ARG A 364 13.68 12.34 3.38
CA ARG A 364 13.81 13.62 4.09
C ARG A 364 13.63 14.85 3.20
N ALA A 365 13.94 14.74 1.92
CA ALA A 365 13.87 15.84 0.96
C ALA A 365 12.46 16.05 0.38
N GLY A 366 11.51 15.15 0.67
CA GLY A 366 10.25 15.08 -0.07
C GLY A 366 10.46 14.62 -1.52
N ARG A 367 9.35 14.59 -2.25
CA ARG A 367 9.25 14.21 -3.66
C ARG A 367 8.71 15.40 -4.43
N ASP A 368 9.47 15.83 -5.42
CA ASP A 368 9.09 16.95 -6.28
C ASP A 368 8.08 16.48 -7.32
N LEU A 369 6.82 16.89 -7.19
CA LEU A 369 5.75 16.51 -8.10
C LEU A 369 5.48 17.59 -9.16
N ARG A 370 6.29 18.67 -9.24
CA ARG A 370 6.02 19.81 -10.14
C ARG A 370 6.00 19.42 -11.62
N ASP A 371 6.78 18.42 -12.00
CA ASP A 371 6.93 17.92 -13.37
C ASP A 371 6.02 16.73 -13.69
N VAL A 372 5.17 16.30 -12.75
CA VAL A 372 4.12 15.33 -12.99
C VAL A 372 3.17 15.84 -14.07
N ARG A 373 2.95 15.01 -15.09
CA ARG A 373 2.11 15.32 -16.27
C ARG A 373 0.75 14.64 -16.23
N LEU A 374 0.59 13.63 -15.37
CA LEU A 374 -0.63 12.86 -15.24
C LEU A 374 -0.97 12.62 -13.76
N LEU A 375 -2.16 13.01 -13.35
CA LEU A 375 -2.78 12.62 -12.08
C LEU A 375 -3.91 11.64 -12.36
N VAL A 376 -3.78 10.41 -11.89
CA VAL A 376 -4.84 9.39 -11.99
C VAL A 376 -5.56 9.30 -10.65
N GLY A 377 -6.87 9.55 -10.66
CA GLY A 377 -7.77 9.25 -9.55
C GLY A 377 -8.31 7.83 -9.64
N SER A 378 -8.19 7.06 -8.57
CA SER A 378 -8.80 5.74 -8.42
C SER A 378 -9.64 5.68 -7.14
N GLY A 379 -10.44 4.62 -7.01
CA GLY A 379 -11.21 4.32 -5.81
C GLY A 379 -12.70 4.49 -6.04
N GLY A 380 -13.50 3.86 -5.18
CA GLY A 380 -14.95 3.77 -5.36
C GLY A 380 -15.64 5.14 -5.45
N VAL A 381 -15.16 6.11 -4.66
CA VAL A 381 -15.73 7.47 -4.64
C VAL A 381 -15.49 8.24 -5.94
N LEU A 382 -14.42 7.93 -6.69
CA LEU A 382 -14.15 8.56 -7.98
C LEU A 382 -14.81 7.79 -9.12
N ARG A 383 -14.78 6.46 -9.08
CA ARG A 383 -15.33 5.58 -10.12
C ARG A 383 -16.85 5.69 -10.27
N HIS A 384 -17.56 5.91 -9.17
CA HIS A 384 -19.02 5.93 -9.13
C HIS A 384 -19.62 7.35 -9.02
N ALA A 385 -18.77 8.38 -8.93
CA ALA A 385 -19.20 9.77 -8.92
C ALA A 385 -19.59 10.25 -10.32
N ALA A 386 -20.41 11.31 -10.37
CA ALA A 386 -20.60 12.02 -11.63
C ALA A 386 -19.27 12.65 -12.08
N ALA A 387 -19.05 12.77 -13.40
CA ALA A 387 -17.78 13.25 -13.95
C ALA A 387 -17.31 14.59 -13.35
N GLY A 388 -18.24 15.54 -13.11
CA GLY A 388 -17.92 16.82 -12.48
C GLY A 388 -17.52 16.71 -11.01
N GLU A 389 -18.11 15.77 -10.26
CA GLU A 389 -17.76 15.53 -8.85
C GLU A 389 -16.37 14.92 -8.73
N ALA A 390 -16.05 13.90 -9.56
CA ALA A 390 -14.73 13.29 -9.59
C ALA A 390 -13.65 14.29 -10.04
N ALA A 391 -13.95 15.11 -11.07
CA ALA A 391 -13.06 16.19 -11.51
C ALA A 391 -12.82 17.22 -10.40
N GLY A 392 -13.84 17.56 -9.60
CA GLY A 392 -13.70 18.45 -8.45
C GLY A 392 -12.74 17.92 -7.38
N VAL A 393 -12.78 16.60 -7.09
CA VAL A 393 -11.84 15.96 -6.15
C VAL A 393 -10.40 16.06 -6.65
N LEU A 394 -10.14 15.76 -7.93
CA LEU A 394 -8.79 15.82 -8.49
C LEU A 394 -8.30 17.27 -8.65
N ALA A 395 -9.20 18.20 -9.01
CA ALA A 395 -8.90 19.62 -9.05
C ALA A 395 -8.45 20.14 -7.68
N ALA A 396 -9.10 19.72 -6.59
CA ALA A 396 -8.69 20.09 -5.23
C ALA A 396 -7.25 19.68 -4.89
N VAL A 397 -6.73 18.61 -5.49
CA VAL A 397 -5.31 18.22 -5.36
C VAL A 397 -4.42 19.13 -6.20
N LEU A 398 -4.79 19.38 -7.46
CA LEU A 398 -3.98 20.15 -8.41
C LEU A 398 -3.92 21.65 -8.12
N THR A 399 -4.90 22.19 -7.40
CA THR A 399 -4.96 23.62 -7.05
C THR A 399 -4.56 23.90 -5.59
N ASP A 400 -4.14 22.88 -4.83
CA ASP A 400 -3.73 23.05 -3.45
C ASP A 400 -2.28 23.56 -3.33
N HIS A 401 -2.09 24.85 -3.58
CA HIS A 401 -0.78 25.51 -3.44
C HIS A 401 -0.38 25.79 -1.98
N ALA A 402 -1.21 25.42 -1.01
CA ALA A 402 -0.91 25.53 0.41
C ALA A 402 -0.15 24.30 0.91
N GLY A 403 0.37 24.39 2.14
CA GLY A 403 0.99 23.23 2.79
C GLY A 403 2.42 22.90 2.34
N GLY A 404 3.11 23.75 1.59
CA GLY A 404 4.56 23.61 1.38
C GLY A 404 4.99 22.29 0.71
N TRP A 405 4.31 21.91 -0.36
CA TRP A 405 4.67 20.78 -1.20
C TRP A 405 4.72 21.18 -2.67
N ALA A 406 5.40 20.36 -3.47
CA ALA A 406 5.67 20.60 -4.87
C ALA A 406 4.45 20.21 -5.75
N VAL A 407 3.45 21.08 -5.86
CA VAL A 407 2.21 20.81 -6.63
C VAL A 407 2.51 20.65 -8.13
N PRO A 408 1.90 19.67 -8.82
CA PRO A 408 2.02 19.54 -10.28
C PRO A 408 1.59 20.82 -11.01
N ARG A 409 2.41 21.29 -11.95
CA ARG A 409 2.14 22.55 -12.68
C ARG A 409 1.14 22.40 -13.83
N ALA A 410 1.15 21.25 -14.50
CA ALA A 410 0.43 21.04 -15.75
C ALA A 410 -0.07 19.59 -15.89
N ALA A 411 -0.38 18.93 -14.77
CA ALA A 411 -0.86 17.56 -14.81
C ALA A 411 -2.29 17.48 -15.37
N ARG A 412 -2.51 16.60 -16.34
CA ARG A 412 -3.86 16.19 -16.77
C ARG A 412 -4.45 15.27 -15.71
N ALA A 413 -5.68 15.51 -15.30
CA ALA A 413 -6.40 14.63 -14.38
C ALA A 413 -7.25 13.61 -15.16
N VAL A 414 -7.16 12.32 -14.80
CA VAL A 414 -8.01 11.24 -15.34
C VAL A 414 -8.52 10.35 -14.20
N VAL A 415 -9.60 9.62 -14.42
CA VAL A 415 -10.14 8.67 -13.44
C VAL A 415 -10.01 7.26 -13.98
N ASP A 416 -9.49 6.34 -13.16
CA ASP A 416 -9.53 4.90 -13.42
C ASP A 416 -10.95 4.34 -13.18
N GLY A 417 -11.86 4.69 -14.09
CA GLY A 417 -13.27 4.28 -14.00
C GLY A 417 -13.49 2.77 -14.21
N ALA A 418 -12.54 2.09 -14.85
CA ALA A 418 -12.61 0.65 -15.09
C ALA A 418 -11.85 -0.17 -14.03
N TYR A 419 -11.13 0.47 -13.11
CA TYR A 419 -10.28 -0.16 -12.10
C TYR A 419 -9.21 -1.08 -12.72
N VAL A 420 -8.55 -0.61 -13.77
CA VAL A 420 -7.61 -1.43 -14.56
C VAL A 420 -6.20 -1.46 -13.99
N LEU A 421 -5.82 -0.54 -13.09
CA LEU A 421 -4.46 -0.48 -12.56
C LEU A 421 -4.03 -1.77 -11.86
N ALA A 422 -4.89 -2.34 -11.01
CA ALA A 422 -4.61 -3.59 -10.30
C ALA A 422 -4.51 -4.78 -11.27
N ALA A 423 -5.41 -4.85 -12.26
CA ALA A 423 -5.42 -5.91 -13.27
C ALA A 423 -4.18 -5.86 -14.16
N ALA A 424 -3.81 -4.67 -14.64
CA ALA A 424 -2.60 -4.49 -15.44
C ALA A 424 -1.34 -4.88 -14.65
N GLY A 425 -1.25 -4.50 -13.37
CA GLY A 425 -0.11 -4.87 -12.54
C GLY A 425 -0.02 -6.37 -12.24
N LEU A 426 -1.16 -7.05 -12.08
CA LEU A 426 -1.22 -8.51 -11.95
C LEU A 426 -0.76 -9.24 -13.21
N LEU A 427 -1.06 -8.67 -14.38
CA LEU A 427 -0.70 -9.24 -15.69
C LEU A 427 0.72 -8.86 -16.13
N ALA A 428 1.31 -7.79 -15.60
CA ALA A 428 2.56 -7.20 -16.10
C ALA A 428 3.74 -8.18 -16.20
N GLY A 429 3.83 -9.14 -15.28
CA GLY A 429 4.92 -10.12 -15.27
C GLY A 429 4.81 -11.19 -16.36
N GLU A 430 3.60 -11.69 -16.61
CA GLU A 430 3.36 -12.81 -17.54
C GLU A 430 2.88 -12.34 -18.92
N HIS A 431 2.16 -11.22 -18.97
CA HIS A 431 1.51 -10.66 -20.16
C HIS A 431 1.77 -9.14 -20.28
N PRO A 432 3.04 -8.70 -20.40
CA PRO A 432 3.40 -7.27 -20.34
C PRO A 432 2.73 -6.42 -21.44
N GLN A 433 2.55 -6.97 -22.65
CA GLN A 433 1.91 -6.24 -23.74
C GLN A 433 0.40 -6.07 -23.52
N VAL A 434 -0.25 -7.07 -22.90
CA VAL A 434 -1.66 -7.01 -22.50
C VAL A 434 -1.86 -5.95 -21.42
N ALA A 435 -0.99 -5.92 -20.41
CA ALA A 435 -1.03 -4.91 -19.35
C ALA A 435 -0.96 -3.47 -19.93
N ARG A 436 -0.02 -3.22 -20.85
CA ARG A 436 0.09 -1.93 -21.56
C ARG A 436 -1.16 -1.61 -22.38
N ALA A 437 -1.68 -2.57 -23.14
CA ALA A 437 -2.86 -2.38 -23.98
C ALA A 437 -4.10 -2.01 -23.16
N VAL A 438 -4.33 -2.68 -22.03
CA VAL A 438 -5.46 -2.38 -21.13
C VAL A 438 -5.33 -0.97 -20.55
N LEU A 439 -4.14 -0.59 -20.04
CA LEU A 439 -3.91 0.76 -19.51
C LEU A 439 -4.08 1.84 -20.58
N GLY A 440 -3.52 1.62 -21.77
CA GLY A 440 -3.62 2.52 -22.92
C GLY A 440 -5.06 2.85 -23.27
N ARG A 441 -5.93 1.83 -23.33
CA ARG A 441 -7.33 1.99 -23.74
C ARG A 441 -8.22 2.65 -22.70
N HIS A 442 -7.84 2.60 -21.43
CA HIS A 442 -8.71 3.07 -20.34
C HIS A 442 -8.22 4.34 -19.65
N LEU A 443 -6.92 4.65 -19.71
CA LEU A 443 -6.33 5.79 -18.98
C LEU A 443 -5.59 6.79 -19.87
N ILE A 444 -5.22 6.40 -21.09
CA ILE A 444 -4.41 7.24 -21.99
C ILE A 444 -5.26 7.90 -23.06
N VAL A 445 -6.38 7.29 -23.47
CA VAL A 445 -7.28 7.84 -24.52
C VAL A 445 -7.95 9.13 -24.05
N ASP A 446 -8.02 10.11 -24.95
CA ASP A 446 -8.74 11.39 -24.78
C ASP A 446 -10.25 11.25 -24.95
#